data_AF-A0A8K0KDD6-F1
#
_entry.id   AF-A0A8K0KDD6-F1
#
_cell.length_a   1.000
_cell.length_b   1.000
_cell.length_c   1.000
_cell.angle_alpha   90.00
_cell.angle_beta   90.00
_cell.angle_gamma   90.00
#
_symmetry.space_group_name_H-M   'P 1'
#
loop_
_entity.id
_entity.type
_entity.pdbx_description
1 polymer ?
#
loop_
_entity_poly.entity_id
_entity_poly.type
_entity_poly.pdbx_seq_one_letter_code
_entity_poly.pdbx_strand_id
1 'polypeptide(L)'
;MSSLEKAFRQYEASLGASAALGDRLGQMEAMDGVARCLEALRLRKKICSCRPLEFNTRLLEVATSVGAKMLVRTVRLRLARIYASLGEEGERANQERLAASVEAELELRCGACGRAFGLRADSLEALPCAHILHAR
;
A
#
# COMPACT_ATOMS: atom_id res chain seq x y z
N MET A 1 -5.55 -26.18 2.12
CA MET A 1 -5.78 -24.72 2.05
C MET A 1 -4.49 -24.00 2.39
N SER A 2 -3.94 -23.24 1.46
CA SER A 2 -2.70 -22.49 1.66
C SER A 2 -2.92 -21.34 2.67
N SER A 3 -1.85 -20.88 3.34
CA SER A 3 -1.93 -19.72 4.25
C SER A 3 -2.51 -18.47 3.59
N LEU A 4 -2.25 -18.29 2.29
CA LEU A 4 -2.75 -17.18 1.48
C LEU A 4 -4.28 -17.23 1.30
N GLU A 5 -4.84 -18.41 1.01
CA GLU A 5 -6.30 -18.57 0.86
C GLU A 5 -7.04 -18.34 2.18
N LYS A 6 -6.44 -18.76 3.31
CA LYS A 6 -6.97 -18.47 4.66
C LYS A 6 -6.99 -16.96 4.92
N ALA A 7 -5.87 -16.27 4.66
CA ALA A 7 -5.76 -14.83 4.84
C ALA A 7 -6.75 -14.07 3.97
N PHE A 8 -6.87 -14.44 2.69
CA PHE A 8 -7.80 -13.82 1.75
C PHE A 8 -9.25 -13.89 2.26
N ARG A 9 -9.72 -15.07 2.66
CA ARG A 9 -11.08 -15.25 3.21
C ARG A 9 -11.30 -14.44 4.48
N GLN A 10 -10.30 -14.37 5.36
CA GLN A 10 -10.41 -13.60 6.59
C GLN A 10 -10.54 -12.11 6.32
N TYR A 11 -9.76 -11.57 5.38
CA TYR A 11 -9.87 -10.17 5.00
C TYR A 11 -11.19 -9.85 4.28
N GLU A 12 -11.70 -10.75 3.42
CA GLU A 12 -13.03 -10.59 2.81
C GLU A 12 -14.15 -10.58 3.86
N ALA A 13 -14.08 -11.46 4.86
CA ALA A 13 -15.04 -11.48 5.96
C ALA A 13 -14.97 -10.19 6.79
N SER A 14 -13.76 -9.73 7.12
CA SER A 14 -13.54 -8.46 7.82
C SER A 14 -14.07 -7.27 7.03
N LEU A 15 -13.88 -7.27 5.70
CA LEU A 15 -14.35 -6.22 4.82
C LEU A 15 -15.88 -6.10 4.86
N GLY A 16 -16.59 -7.23 4.77
CA GLY A 16 -18.05 -7.26 4.87
C GLY A 16 -18.55 -6.80 6.24
N ALA A 17 -17.89 -7.24 7.32
CA ALA A 17 -18.24 -6.84 8.69
C ALA A 17 -18.04 -5.33 8.92
N SER A 18 -16.88 -4.77 8.57
CA SER A 18 -16.61 -3.33 8.71
C SER A 18 -17.55 -2.48 7.86
N ALA A 19 -17.90 -2.94 6.65
CA ALA A 19 -18.88 -2.26 5.80
C ALA A 19 -20.28 -2.22 6.44
N ALA A 20 -20.72 -3.33 7.05
CA ALA A 20 -22.01 -3.39 7.75
C ALA A 20 -22.06 -2.49 9.00
N LEU A 21 -20.93 -2.31 9.67
CA LEU A 21 -20.79 -1.44 10.85
C LEU A 21 -20.55 0.04 10.51
N GLY A 22 -20.31 0.36 9.24
CA GLY A 22 -19.92 1.72 8.82
C GLY A 22 -18.50 2.13 9.25
N ASP A 23 -17.67 1.17 9.67
CA ASP A 23 -16.28 1.40 10.06
C ASP A 23 -15.40 1.57 8.82
N ARG A 24 -15.16 2.82 8.44
CA ARG A 24 -14.36 3.16 7.26
C ARG A 24 -12.87 2.80 7.43
N LEU A 25 -12.34 2.86 8.65
CA LEU A 25 -10.93 2.55 8.89
C LEU A 25 -10.70 1.04 8.79
N GLY A 26 -11.50 0.24 9.50
CA GLY A 26 -11.42 -1.21 9.42
C GLY A 26 -11.75 -1.74 8.02
N GLN A 27 -12.68 -1.08 7.30
CA GLN A 27 -12.95 -1.39 5.89
C GLN A 27 -11.69 -1.19 5.04
N MET A 28 -11.02 -0.04 5.16
CA MET A 28 -9.80 0.29 4.43
C MET A 28 -8.66 -0.69 4.74
N GLU A 29 -8.45 -1.04 6.01
CA GLU A 29 -7.42 -2.00 6.42
C GLU A 29 -7.68 -3.40 5.86
N ALA A 30 -8.95 -3.86 5.92
CA ALA A 30 -9.36 -5.12 5.33
C ALA A 30 -9.15 -5.11 3.80
N MET A 31 -9.49 -4.00 3.12
CA MET A 31 -9.21 -3.83 1.69
C MET A 31 -7.71 -3.94 1.39
N ASP A 32 -6.82 -3.31 2.16
CA ASP A 32 -5.37 -3.47 1.92
C ASP A 32 -4.92 -4.93 2.10
N GLY A 33 -5.46 -5.64 3.09
CA GLY A 33 -5.24 -7.07 3.28
C GLY A 33 -5.64 -7.90 2.05
N VAL A 34 -6.84 -7.68 1.51
CA VAL A 34 -7.32 -8.32 0.27
C VAL A 34 -6.39 -7.98 -0.90
N ALA A 35 -6.04 -6.70 -1.07
CA ALA A 35 -5.20 -6.22 -2.16
C ALA A 35 -3.79 -6.85 -2.14
N ARG A 36 -3.19 -7.04 -0.96
CA ARG A 36 -1.91 -7.76 -0.78
C ARG A 36 -2.04 -9.23 -1.16
N CYS A 37 -3.15 -9.87 -0.83
CA CYS A 37 -3.40 -11.26 -1.21
C CYS A 37 -3.58 -11.41 -2.73
N LEU A 38 -4.33 -10.50 -3.37
CA LEU A 38 -4.49 -10.45 -4.82
C LEU A 38 -3.13 -10.25 -5.52
N GLU A 39 -2.28 -9.38 -4.99
CA GLU A 39 -0.93 -9.18 -5.51
C GLU A 39 -0.09 -10.47 -5.42
N ALA A 40 -0.14 -11.17 -4.28
CA ALA A 40 0.54 -12.45 -4.14
C ALA A 40 0.03 -13.52 -5.12
N LEU A 41 -1.28 -13.57 -5.38
CA LEU A 41 -1.87 -14.46 -6.40
C LEU A 41 -1.42 -14.09 -7.82
N ARG A 42 -1.36 -12.80 -8.13
CA ARG A 42 -0.89 -12.27 -9.42
C ARG A 42 0.57 -12.65 -9.67
N LEU A 43 1.44 -12.45 -8.67
CA LEU A 43 2.86 -12.81 -8.77
C LEU A 43 3.08 -14.31 -8.97
N ARG A 44 2.20 -15.15 -8.41
CA ARG A 44 2.16 -16.61 -8.65
C ARG A 44 1.46 -17.00 -9.96
N LYS A 45 1.11 -16.03 -10.82
CA LYS A 45 0.41 -16.21 -12.09
C LYS A 45 -0.92 -16.96 -11.97
N LYS A 46 -1.59 -16.84 -10.81
CA LYS A 46 -2.89 -17.47 -10.56
C LYS A 46 -4.07 -16.63 -11.02
N ILE A 47 -3.88 -15.32 -11.19
CA ILE A 47 -4.91 -14.38 -11.66
C ILE A 47 -4.29 -13.35 -12.61
N CYS A 48 -5.14 -12.76 -13.46
CA CYS A 48 -4.78 -11.65 -14.34
C CYS A 48 -4.54 -10.35 -13.53
N SER A 49 -3.70 -9.45 -14.07
CA SER A 49 -3.41 -8.13 -13.49
C SER A 49 -4.64 -7.21 -13.40
N CYS A 50 -5.72 -7.45 -14.16
CA CYS A 50 -6.92 -6.61 -14.14
C CYS A 50 -7.59 -6.53 -12.76
N ARG A 51 -7.72 -7.68 -12.07
CA ARG A 51 -8.41 -7.74 -10.77
C ARG A 51 -7.63 -7.00 -9.66
N PRO A 52 -6.31 -7.21 -9.49
CA PRO A 52 -5.51 -6.39 -8.59
C PRO A 52 -5.48 -4.91 -8.97
N LEU A 53 -5.48 -4.57 -10.27
CA LEU A 53 -5.48 -3.18 -10.72
C LEU A 53 -6.76 -2.46 -10.27
N GLU A 54 -7.92 -2.97 -10.65
CA GLU A 54 -9.23 -2.41 -10.28
C GLU A 54 -9.37 -2.28 -8.76
N PHE A 55 -8.99 -3.33 -8.03
CA PHE A 55 -9.10 -3.36 -6.59
C PHE A 55 -8.18 -2.32 -5.91
N ASN A 56 -6.94 -2.14 -6.39
CA ASN A 56 -6.02 -1.14 -5.85
C ASN A 56 -6.42 0.29 -6.22
N THR A 57 -7.01 0.52 -7.40
CA THR A 57 -7.56 1.84 -7.76
C THR A 57 -8.67 2.24 -6.79
N ARG A 58 -9.61 1.33 -6.50
CA ARG A 58 -10.67 1.59 -5.52
C ARG A 58 -10.13 1.76 -4.10
N LEU A 59 -9.14 0.95 -3.69
CA LEU A 59 -8.48 1.13 -2.40
C LEU A 59 -7.77 2.48 -2.30
N LEU A 60 -7.17 2.98 -3.38
CA LEU A 60 -6.52 4.29 -3.39
C LEU A 60 -7.52 5.42 -3.13
N GLU A 61 -8.71 5.35 -3.73
CA GLU A 61 -9.79 6.32 -3.48
C GLU A 61 -10.23 6.30 -2.01
N VAL A 62 -10.46 5.10 -1.45
CA VAL A 62 -10.85 4.94 -0.04
C VAL A 62 -9.76 5.46 0.89
N ALA A 63 -8.51 5.06 0.68
CA ALA A 63 -7.37 5.49 1.50
C ALA A 63 -7.15 7.00 1.44
N THR A 64 -7.38 7.61 0.27
CA THR A 64 -7.32 9.07 0.10
C THR A 64 -8.45 9.75 0.86
N SER A 65 -9.68 9.23 0.78
CA SER A 65 -10.85 9.78 1.50
C SER A 65 -10.72 9.66 3.02
N VAL A 66 -10.11 8.59 3.52
CA VAL A 66 -9.82 8.40 4.96
C VAL A 66 -8.64 9.27 5.43
N GLY A 67 -7.79 9.74 4.51
CA GLY A 67 -6.59 10.51 4.84
C GLY A 67 -5.38 9.65 5.23
N ALA A 68 -5.38 8.36 4.91
CA ALA A 68 -4.34 7.42 5.26
C ALA A 68 -3.11 7.55 4.33
N LYS A 69 -2.36 8.64 4.44
CA LYS A 69 -1.27 9.01 3.51
C LYS A 69 -0.18 7.93 3.34
N MET A 70 0.18 7.20 4.41
CA MET A 70 1.13 6.09 4.33
C MET A 70 0.62 4.95 3.43
N LEU A 71 -0.68 4.63 3.56
CA LEU A 71 -1.31 3.63 2.72
C LEU A 71 -1.47 4.13 1.29
N VAL A 72 -1.85 5.40 1.09
CA VAL A 72 -1.89 6.04 -0.24
C VAL A 72 -0.55 5.86 -0.97
N ARG A 73 0.58 6.19 -0.33
CA ARG A 73 1.92 5.98 -0.90
C ARG A 73 2.16 4.50 -1.26
N THR A 74 1.80 3.59 -0.36
CA THR A 74 1.99 2.14 -0.56
C THR A 74 1.19 1.60 -1.74
N VAL A 75 -0.08 2.01 -1.86
CA VAL A 75 -0.98 1.60 -2.94
C VAL A 75 -0.51 2.15 -4.28
N ARG A 76 -0.05 3.40 -4.34
CA ARG A 76 0.54 3.99 -5.56
C ARG A 76 1.74 3.18 -6.06
N LEU A 77 2.66 2.82 -5.17
CA LEU A 77 3.80 1.96 -5.55
C LEU A 77 3.36 0.55 -5.99
N ARG A 78 2.28 0.01 -5.41
CA ARG A 78 1.70 -1.26 -5.87
C ARG A 78 1.11 -1.13 -7.27
N LEU A 79 0.36 -0.06 -7.54
CA LEU A 79 -0.18 0.26 -8.87
C LEU A 79 0.94 0.42 -9.90
N ALA A 80 2.02 1.13 -9.57
CA ALA A 80 3.20 1.25 -10.44
C ALA A 80 3.74 -0.12 -10.87
N ARG A 81 3.88 -1.08 -9.93
CA ARG A 81 4.31 -2.46 -10.24
C ARG A 81 3.33 -3.22 -11.12
N ILE A 82 2.02 -2.95 -10.98
CA ILE A 82 1.00 -3.55 -11.83
C ILE A 82 1.09 -2.97 -13.24
N TYR A 83 1.15 -1.65 -13.40
CA TYR A 83 1.34 -0.98 -14.70
C TYR A 83 2.64 -1.41 -15.40
N ALA A 84 3.74 -1.53 -14.66
CA ALA A 84 4.99 -2.06 -15.19
C ALA A 84 4.81 -3.47 -15.80
N SER A 85 4.01 -4.32 -15.17
CA SER A 85 3.74 -5.67 -15.68
C SER A 85 2.79 -5.71 -16.89
N LEU A 86 2.09 -4.61 -17.15
CA LEU A 86 1.22 -4.43 -18.30
C LEU A 86 1.93 -3.73 -19.47
N GLY A 87 3.15 -3.21 -19.27
CA GLY A 87 3.87 -2.40 -20.26
C GLY A 87 3.45 -0.94 -20.29
N GLU A 88 2.61 -0.50 -19.34
CA GLU A 88 2.07 0.86 -19.25
C GLU A 88 3.05 1.80 -18.54
N GLU A 89 4.12 2.17 -19.25
CA GLU A 89 5.24 2.92 -18.69
C GLU A 89 4.87 4.33 -18.21
N GLY A 90 3.99 5.03 -18.94
CA GLY A 90 3.52 6.36 -18.56
C GLY A 90 2.76 6.36 -17.24
N GLU A 91 1.85 5.39 -17.07
CA GLU A 91 1.09 5.25 -15.83
C GLU A 91 1.98 4.79 -14.66
N ARG A 92 2.95 3.90 -14.92
CA ARG A 92 3.96 3.55 -13.91
C ARG A 92 4.67 4.79 -13.38
N ALA A 93 5.26 5.58 -14.27
CA ALA A 93 6.01 6.77 -13.91
C ALA A 93 5.14 7.81 -13.17
N ASN A 94 3.88 7.97 -13.60
CA ASN A 94 2.93 8.86 -12.92
C ASN A 94 2.65 8.41 -11.48
N GLN A 95 2.42 7.10 -11.25
CA GLN A 95 2.18 6.58 -9.91
C GLN A 95 3.42 6.71 -9.01
N GLU A 96 4.61 6.47 -9.54
CA GLU A 96 5.88 6.65 -8.81
C GLU A 96 6.09 8.11 -8.40
N ARG A 97 5.86 9.06 -9.32
CA ARG A 97 5.94 10.49 -9.05
C ARG A 97 4.95 10.92 -7.95
N LEU A 98 3.71 10.45 -8.03
CA LEU A 98 2.69 10.76 -7.02
C LEU A 98 3.03 10.13 -5.66
N ALA A 99 3.63 8.93 -5.63
CA ALA A 99 4.12 8.33 -4.39
C ALA A 99 5.28 9.12 -3.78
N ALA A 100 6.22 9.62 -4.60
CA ALA A 100 7.31 10.49 -4.18
C ALA A 100 6.81 11.84 -3.64
N SER A 101 5.73 12.38 -4.21
CA SER A 101 5.07 13.58 -3.68
C SER A 101 4.56 13.37 -2.26
N VAL A 102 3.89 12.24 -1.98
CA VAL A 102 3.42 11.91 -0.63
C VAL A 102 4.58 11.65 0.33
N GLU A 103 5.66 11.03 -0.15
CA GLU A 103 6.88 10.84 0.64
C GLU A 103 7.50 12.16 1.09
N ALA A 104 7.55 13.15 0.19
CA ALA A 104 8.06 14.48 0.50
C ALA A 104 7.14 15.23 1.47
N GLU A 105 5.83 15.18 1.26
CA GLU A 105 4.83 15.81 2.14
C GLU A 105 4.89 15.29 3.58
N LEU A 106 5.23 14.01 3.75
CA LEU A 106 5.35 13.36 5.05
C LEU A 106 6.78 13.40 5.61
N GLU A 107 7.72 14.06 4.93
CA GLU A 107 9.13 14.16 5.34
C GLU A 107 9.76 12.79 5.67
N LEU A 108 9.42 11.74 4.92
CA LEU A 108 9.83 10.37 5.21
C LEU A 108 11.27 10.08 4.79
N ARG A 109 12.23 10.95 5.14
CA ARG A 109 13.65 10.81 4.81
C ARG A 109 14.49 10.76 6.07
N CYS A 110 15.35 9.76 6.15
CA CYS A 110 16.34 9.65 7.20
C CYS A 110 17.31 10.84 7.12
N GLY A 111 17.45 11.58 8.22
CA GLY A 111 18.35 12.75 8.29
C GLY A 111 19.83 12.45 8.10
N ALA A 112 20.26 11.19 8.24
CA ALA A 112 21.67 10.79 8.13
C ALA A 112 22.02 10.19 6.76
N CYS A 113 21.18 9.30 6.22
CA CYS A 113 21.47 8.60 4.96
C CYS A 113 20.64 9.12 3.76
N GLY A 114 19.66 10.00 3.99
CA GLY A 114 18.78 10.57 2.97
C GLY A 114 17.79 9.59 2.34
N ARG A 115 17.83 8.31 2.73
CA ARG A 115 16.93 7.27 2.21
C ARG A 115 15.55 7.40 2.81
N ALA A 116 14.55 7.01 2.03
CA ALA A 116 13.18 6.98 2.50
C ALA A 116 12.96 5.86 3.53
N PHE A 117 12.02 6.06 4.45
CA PHE A 117 11.56 5.02 5.38
C PHE A 117 10.05 4.75 5.26
N GLY A 118 9.58 3.71 5.96
CA GLY A 118 8.15 3.43 6.14
C GLY A 118 7.46 2.66 5.01
N LEU A 119 8.22 2.12 4.04
CA LEU A 119 7.70 1.11 3.10
C LEU A 119 7.91 -0.33 3.59
N ARG A 120 8.87 -0.49 4.50
CA ARG A 120 9.25 -1.75 5.13
C ARG A 120 9.38 -1.51 6.63
N ALA A 121 9.51 -2.58 7.38
CA ALA A 121 9.88 -2.49 8.79
C ALA A 121 11.34 -2.02 8.88
N ASP A 122 11.53 -0.70 8.86
CA ASP A 122 12.81 -0.06 9.08
C ASP A 122 13.04 0.07 10.60
N SER A 123 14.24 -0.23 11.07
CA SER A 123 14.64 0.13 12.44
C SER A 123 14.90 1.63 12.47
N LEU A 124 14.13 2.37 13.27
CA LEU A 124 14.18 3.84 13.32
C LEU A 124 14.50 4.31 14.74
N GLU A 125 15.33 5.35 14.83
CA GLU A 125 15.61 6.07 16.07
C GLU A 125 15.15 7.52 15.93
N ALA A 126 14.51 8.05 16.98
CA ALA A 126 14.15 9.46 17.08
C ALA A 126 15.19 10.17 17.95
N LEU A 127 15.88 11.15 17.39
CA LEU A 127 16.83 11.96 18.14
C LEU A 127 16.13 13.02 19.00
N PRO A 128 16.76 13.53 20.07
CA PRO A 128 16.22 14.64 20.86
C PRO A 128 15.92 15.91 20.05
N CYS A 129 16.60 16.09 18.90
CA CYS A 129 16.36 17.18 17.96
C CYS A 129 15.19 16.92 16.98
N ALA A 130 14.33 15.94 17.26
CA ALA A 130 13.15 15.54 16.48
C ALA A 130 13.44 14.96 15.07
N HIS A 131 14.71 14.71 14.71
CA HIS A 131 15.04 13.98 13.49
C HIS A 131 14.79 12.48 13.66
N ILE A 132 14.22 11.86 12.63
CA ILE A 132 14.09 10.40 12.50
C ILE A 132 15.24 9.87 11.65
N LEU A 133 15.99 8.90 12.20
CA LEU A 133 17.08 8.23 11.52
C LEU A 133 16.80 6.74 11.39
N HIS A 134 17.44 6.10 10.40
CA HIS A 134 17.62 4.65 10.44
C HIS A 134 18.60 4.30 11.56
N ALA A 135 18.17 3.43 12.46
CA ALA A 135 19.03 2.89 13.52
C ALA A 135 20.22 2.15 12.90
N ARG A 136 21.38 2.28 13.55
CA ARG A 136 22.63 1.62 13.14
C ARG A 136 22.66 0.15 13.52
#